data_AF-A0A3D2KNE7-F1
#
_entry.id   AF-A0A3D2KNE7-F1
#
_cell.length_a   1.000
_cell.length_b   1.000
_cell.length_c   1.000
_cell.angle_alpha   90.00
_cell.angle_beta   90.00
_cell.angle_gamma   90.00
#
_symmetry.space_group_name_H-M   'P 1'
#
loop_
_entity.id
_entity.type
_entity.pdbx_description
1 polymer ?
#
loop_
_entity_poly.entity_id
_entity_poly.type
_entity_poly.pdbx_seq_one_letter_code
_entity_poly.pdbx_strand_id
1 'polypeptide(L)'
;AGDYTIADPAKLQRVARMIGLETEGKSDSELAKEVALAALADFGRYTDEPCTFLWSTITEGRKAKFKHCNIAPSSIDRQVVEIIHQTAMGMDADPVSIIFGALKTSLADYTGMHLATDISDILFGTPGP
;
A
#
# COMPACT_ATOMS: atom_id res chain seq x y z
N ALA A 1 9.33 -19.74 9.05
CA ALA A 1 9.89 -18.56 9.75
C ALA A 1 9.93 -18.87 11.25
N GLY A 2 11.02 -19.47 11.73
CA GLY A 2 11.19 -19.77 13.15
C GLY A 2 11.87 -18.65 13.94
N ASP A 3 12.56 -17.75 13.24
CA ASP A 3 13.42 -16.72 13.83
C ASP A 3 12.75 -15.35 14.01
N TYR A 4 11.51 -15.19 13.52
CA TYR A 4 10.76 -13.94 13.60
C TYR A 4 9.49 -14.14 14.42
N THR A 5 9.19 -13.17 15.27
CA THR A 5 7.97 -13.10 16.07
C THR A 5 7.32 -11.73 15.92
N ILE A 6 6.09 -11.59 16.40
CA ILE A 6 5.42 -10.29 16.49
C ILE A 6 6.00 -9.58 17.71
N ALA A 7 6.88 -8.61 17.47
CA ALA A 7 7.53 -7.83 18.52
C ALA A 7 6.62 -6.72 19.08
N ASP A 8 5.71 -6.18 18.27
CA ASP A 8 4.73 -5.16 18.70
C ASP A 8 3.29 -5.53 18.32
N PRO A 9 2.59 -6.30 19.18
CA PRO A 9 1.17 -6.62 18.99
C PRO A 9 0.27 -5.38 18.97
N ALA A 10 0.63 -4.31 19.68
CA ALA A 10 -0.16 -3.09 19.69
C ALA A 10 -0.08 -2.38 18.33
N LYS A 11 1.07 -2.37 17.67
CA LYS A 11 1.22 -1.90 16.28
C LYS A 11 0.39 -2.75 15.33
N LEU A 12 0.43 -4.08 15.45
CA LEU A 12 -0.37 -4.98 14.62
C LEU A 12 -1.87 -4.65 14.70
N GLN A 13 -2.38 -4.47 15.91
CA GLN A 13 -3.77 -4.10 16.17
C GLN A 13 -4.14 -2.73 15.60
N ARG A 14 -3.24 -1.74 15.66
CA ARG A 14 -3.44 -0.41 15.05
C ARG A 14 -3.51 -0.51 13.53
N VAL A 15 -2.56 -1.21 12.91
CA VAL A 15 -2.49 -1.37 11.45
C VAL A 15 -3.71 -2.12 10.93
N ALA A 16 -4.12 -3.21 11.59
CA ALA A 16 -5.32 -3.96 11.22
C ALA A 16 -6.58 -3.09 11.20
N ARG A 17 -6.81 -2.28 12.26
CA ARG A 17 -7.94 -1.34 12.28
C ARG A 17 -7.85 -0.27 11.20
N MET A 18 -6.64 0.26 10.97
CA MET A 18 -6.40 1.28 9.95
C MET A 18 -6.81 0.78 8.56
N ILE A 19 -6.46 -0.47 8.21
CA ILE A 19 -6.82 -1.07 6.92
C ILE A 19 -8.24 -1.68 6.89
N GLY A 20 -9.03 -1.50 7.97
CA GLY A 20 -10.44 -1.89 8.03
C GLY A 20 -10.69 -3.36 8.39
N LEU A 21 -9.72 -4.05 9.00
CA LEU A 21 -9.91 -5.42 9.49
C LEU A 21 -10.54 -5.43 10.90
N GLU A 22 -11.40 -6.41 11.14
CA GLU A 22 -11.93 -6.68 12.48
C GLU A 22 -10.83 -7.28 13.36
N THR A 23 -10.65 -6.72 14.56
CA THR A 23 -9.60 -7.13 15.49
C THR A 23 -10.09 -7.95 16.68
N GLU A 24 -11.37 -7.87 17.02
CA GLU A 24 -11.92 -8.50 18.23
C GLU A 24 -12.00 -10.03 18.09
N GLY A 25 -11.63 -10.74 19.16
CA GLY A 25 -11.71 -12.21 19.21
C GLY A 25 -10.68 -12.96 18.39
N LYS A 26 -9.75 -12.27 17.71
CA LYS A 26 -8.68 -12.89 16.91
C LYS A 26 -7.38 -12.99 17.68
N SER A 27 -6.65 -14.07 17.46
CA SER A 27 -5.25 -14.18 17.92
C SER A 27 -4.33 -13.30 17.09
N ASP A 28 -3.18 -12.90 17.65
CA ASP A 28 -2.18 -12.10 16.95
C ASP A 28 -1.67 -12.80 15.66
N SER A 29 -1.60 -14.13 15.66
CA SER A 29 -1.20 -14.92 14.48
C SER A 29 -2.23 -14.83 13.34
N GLU A 30 -3.53 -14.95 13.68
CA GLU A 30 -4.60 -14.79 12.69
C GLU A 30 -4.64 -13.38 12.14
N LEU A 31 -4.50 -12.37 13.02
CA LEU A 31 -4.51 -10.98 12.62
C LEU A 31 -3.30 -10.62 11.75
N ALA A 32 -2.10 -11.12 12.11
CA ALA A 32 -0.89 -10.93 11.30
C ALA A 32 -1.04 -11.56 9.92
N LYS A 33 -1.66 -12.74 9.82
CA LYS A 33 -1.96 -13.37 8.54
C LYS A 33 -2.89 -12.51 7.69
N GLU A 34 -3.98 -11.99 8.26
CA GLU A 34 -4.91 -11.13 7.53
C GLU A 34 -4.26 -9.83 7.05
N VAL A 35 -3.47 -9.18 7.91
CA VAL A 35 -2.69 -7.99 7.55
C VAL A 35 -1.70 -8.30 6.43
N ALA A 36 -0.99 -9.42 6.49
CA ALA A 36 -0.06 -9.85 5.45
C ALA A 36 -0.77 -10.13 4.12
N LEU A 37 -1.95 -10.76 4.13
CA LEU A 37 -2.74 -11.00 2.92
C LEU A 37 -3.24 -9.67 2.31
N ALA A 38 -3.67 -8.72 3.14
CA ALA A 38 -4.07 -7.40 2.68
C ALA A 38 -2.89 -6.62 2.07
N ALA A 39 -1.71 -6.70 2.71
CA ALA A 39 -0.46 -6.13 2.19
C ALA A 39 -0.09 -6.73 0.83
N LEU A 40 -0.10 -8.06 0.70
CA LEU A 40 0.18 -8.75 -0.56
C LEU A 40 -0.85 -8.44 -1.66
N ALA A 41 -2.12 -8.23 -1.29
CA ALA A 41 -3.15 -7.86 -2.25
C ALA A 41 -2.83 -6.52 -2.92
N ASP A 42 -2.20 -5.56 -2.23
CA ASP A 42 -1.80 -4.28 -2.83
C ASP A 42 -0.66 -4.39 -3.84
N PHE A 43 0.06 -5.51 -3.89
CA PHE A 43 1.03 -5.79 -4.97
C PHE A 43 0.35 -6.35 -6.22
N GLY A 44 -0.71 -7.14 -6.09
CA GLY A 44 -1.25 -7.95 -7.19
C GLY A 44 -2.76 -7.85 -7.45
N ARG A 45 -3.45 -6.82 -6.95
CA ARG A 45 -4.91 -6.69 -7.10
C ARG A 45 -5.33 -6.63 -8.58
N TYR A 46 -6.33 -7.41 -8.93
CA TYR A 46 -6.92 -7.45 -10.29
C TYR A 46 -8.08 -6.47 -10.51
N THR A 47 -8.52 -5.77 -9.46
CA THR A 47 -9.61 -4.78 -9.53
C THR A 47 -9.04 -3.38 -9.71
N ASP A 48 -9.91 -2.43 -10.05
CA ASP A 48 -9.56 -1.00 -10.15
C ASP A 48 -9.67 -0.26 -8.81
N GLU A 49 -9.88 -1.00 -7.71
CA GLU A 49 -9.91 -0.40 -6.38
C GLU A 49 -8.52 0.12 -6.00
N PRO A 50 -8.41 1.33 -5.41
CA PRO A 50 -7.14 1.83 -4.90
C PRO A 50 -6.51 0.88 -3.88
N CYS A 51 -5.18 0.85 -3.82
CA CYS A 51 -4.44 0.11 -2.81
C CYS A 51 -4.97 0.44 -1.39
N THR A 52 -5.20 -0.60 -0.58
CA THR A 52 -5.74 -0.49 0.77
C THR A 52 -4.84 0.37 1.66
N PHE A 53 -3.53 0.18 1.62
CA PHE A 53 -2.57 0.94 2.44
C PHE A 53 -2.49 2.41 2.02
N LEU A 54 -2.61 2.71 0.73
CA LEU A 54 -2.75 4.09 0.27
C LEU A 54 -4.04 4.70 0.79
N TRP A 55 -5.16 3.99 0.63
CA TRP A 55 -6.48 4.53 0.91
C TRP A 55 -6.77 4.70 2.40
N SER A 56 -6.11 3.91 3.25
CA SER A 56 -6.28 3.97 4.70
C SER A 56 -5.41 5.04 5.39
N THR A 57 -4.35 5.52 4.74
CA THR A 57 -3.34 6.42 5.36
C THR A 57 -3.47 7.88 4.96
N ILE A 58 -4.30 8.20 3.95
CA ILE A 58 -4.44 9.57 3.42
C ILE A 58 -5.77 10.22 3.80
N THR A 59 -5.79 11.56 3.78
CA THR A 59 -7.00 12.34 4.07
C THR A 59 -8.06 12.26 2.96
N GLU A 60 -9.33 12.50 3.30
CA GLU A 60 -10.44 12.53 2.33
C GLU A 60 -10.22 13.54 1.19
N GLY A 61 -9.58 14.69 1.48
CA GLY A 61 -9.21 15.66 0.45
C GLY A 61 -8.20 15.12 -0.57
N ARG A 62 -7.26 14.26 -0.13
CA ARG A 62 -6.33 13.57 -1.04
C ARG A 62 -7.02 12.48 -1.83
N LYS A 63 -7.88 11.68 -1.19
CA LYS A 63 -8.72 10.68 -1.88
C LYS A 63 -9.51 11.29 -3.03
N ALA A 64 -10.21 12.40 -2.78
CA ALA A 64 -10.98 13.10 -3.79
C ALA A 64 -10.09 13.62 -4.93
N LYS A 65 -8.93 14.20 -4.60
CA LYS A 65 -7.98 14.70 -5.60
C LYS A 65 -7.40 13.58 -6.46
N PHE A 66 -6.97 12.47 -5.87
CA PHE A 66 -6.36 11.35 -6.61
C PHE A 66 -7.37 10.64 -7.50
N LYS A 67 -8.62 10.50 -7.05
CA LYS A 67 -9.74 10.03 -7.88
C LYS A 67 -10.00 10.97 -9.06
N HIS A 68 -10.11 12.27 -8.79
CA HIS A 68 -10.36 13.26 -9.84
C HIS A 68 -9.24 13.30 -10.90
N CYS A 69 -7.99 13.14 -10.47
CA CYS A 69 -6.83 13.11 -11.37
C CYS A 69 -6.56 11.71 -11.97
N ASN A 70 -7.34 10.68 -11.63
CA ASN A 70 -7.12 9.29 -12.05
C ASN A 70 -5.71 8.75 -11.77
N ILE A 71 -5.12 9.14 -10.63
CA ILE A 71 -3.76 8.73 -10.23
C ILE A 71 -3.75 7.80 -9.01
N ALA A 72 -4.89 7.24 -8.60
CA ALA A 72 -4.91 6.25 -7.53
C ALA A 72 -4.42 4.89 -8.08
N PRO A 73 -3.27 4.36 -7.63
CA PRO A 73 -2.81 3.02 -8.01
C PRO A 73 -3.71 1.94 -7.40
N SER A 74 -3.99 0.89 -8.15
CA SER A 74 -4.69 -0.32 -7.65
C SER A 74 -3.73 -1.46 -7.26
N SER A 75 -2.56 -1.50 -7.88
CA SER A 75 -1.49 -2.46 -7.61
C SER A 75 -0.12 -1.80 -7.75
N ILE A 76 0.78 -2.05 -6.80
CA ILE A 76 2.16 -1.52 -6.80
C ILE A 76 2.92 -2.05 -8.02
N ASP A 77 2.99 -3.37 -8.19
CA ASP A 77 3.77 -3.99 -9.28
C ASP A 77 3.22 -3.60 -10.65
N ARG A 78 1.90 -3.56 -10.80
CA ARG A 78 1.26 -3.14 -12.05
C ARG A 78 1.69 -1.73 -12.43
N GLN A 79 1.72 -0.78 -11.49
CA GLN A 79 2.09 0.60 -11.81
C GLN A 79 3.56 0.75 -12.20
N VAL A 80 4.46 -0.06 -11.63
CA VAL A 80 5.87 -0.09 -12.04
C VAL A 80 6.00 -0.62 -13.48
N VAL A 81 5.31 -1.70 -13.81
CA VAL A 81 5.35 -2.25 -15.18
C VAL A 81 4.66 -1.31 -16.18
N GLU A 82 3.56 -0.65 -15.78
CA GLU A 82 2.80 0.28 -16.61
C GLU A 82 3.63 1.50 -17.00
N ILE A 83 4.40 2.11 -16.07
CA ILE A 83 5.26 3.26 -16.40
C ILE A 83 6.48 2.86 -17.25
N ILE A 84 7.04 1.67 -17.04
CA ILE A 84 8.12 1.13 -17.90
C ILE A 84 7.60 0.91 -19.33
N HIS A 85 6.37 0.39 -19.46
CA HIS A 85 5.73 0.25 -20.75
C HIS A 85 5.41 1.60 -21.40
N GLN A 86 4.85 2.55 -20.64
CA GLN A 86 4.47 3.89 -21.11
C GLN A 86 5.68 4.68 -21.66
N THR A 87 6.88 4.42 -21.13
CA THR A 87 8.12 5.11 -21.50
C THR A 87 8.93 4.40 -22.59
N ALA A 88 8.44 3.29 -23.14
CA ALA A 88 9.10 2.62 -24.26
C ALA A 88 9.05 3.46 -25.56
N MET A 89 9.97 3.19 -26.49
CA MET A 89 10.06 3.92 -27.76
C MET A 89 8.75 3.81 -28.55
N GLY A 90 8.20 4.95 -28.97
CA GLY A 90 6.96 5.01 -29.75
C GLY A 90 5.67 4.87 -28.93
N MET A 91 5.74 4.97 -27.60
CA MET A 91 4.58 4.94 -26.70
C MET A 91 4.06 6.35 -26.42
N ASP A 92 3.97 6.75 -25.15
CA ASP A 92 3.32 8.01 -24.79
C ASP A 92 4.18 9.23 -25.16
N ALA A 93 3.55 10.21 -25.78
CA ALA A 93 4.18 11.46 -26.21
C ALA A 93 3.52 12.69 -25.56
N ASP A 94 2.44 12.52 -24.79
CA ASP A 94 1.80 13.62 -24.09
C ASP A 94 2.51 13.88 -22.75
N PRO A 95 3.14 15.05 -22.55
CA PRO A 95 3.84 15.36 -21.31
C PRO A 95 2.92 15.34 -20.08
N VAL A 96 1.63 15.67 -20.21
CA VAL A 96 0.69 15.65 -19.09
C VAL A 96 0.41 14.21 -18.68
N SER A 97 0.17 13.33 -19.64
CA SER A 97 -0.05 11.90 -19.41
C SER A 97 1.18 11.24 -18.77
N ILE A 98 2.38 11.55 -19.25
CA ILE A 98 3.64 11.04 -18.68
C ILE A 98 3.79 11.47 -17.22
N ILE A 99 3.57 12.75 -16.92
CA ILE A 99 3.68 13.25 -15.54
C ILE A 99 2.61 12.62 -14.64
N PHE A 100 1.40 12.41 -15.13
CA PHE A 100 0.35 11.75 -14.35
C PHE A 100 0.66 10.26 -14.11
N GLY A 101 1.27 9.57 -15.08
CA GLY A 101 1.83 8.24 -14.90
C GLY A 101 2.90 8.23 -13.81
N ALA A 102 3.85 9.16 -13.85
CA ALA A 102 4.88 9.29 -12.82
C ALA A 102 4.28 9.57 -11.43
N LEU A 103 3.31 10.48 -11.31
CA LEU A 103 2.61 10.76 -10.06
C LEU A 103 1.90 9.51 -9.51
N LYS A 104 1.25 8.73 -10.37
CA LYS A 104 0.60 7.47 -9.99
C LYS A 104 1.62 6.43 -9.50
N THR A 105 2.76 6.31 -10.16
CA THR A 105 3.88 5.46 -9.69
C THR A 105 4.47 5.95 -8.37
N SER A 106 4.60 7.27 -8.15
CA SER A 106 5.03 7.82 -6.85
C SER A 106 4.05 7.50 -5.72
N LEU A 107 2.76 7.40 -6.00
CA LEU A 107 1.78 6.94 -5.01
C LEU A 107 1.91 5.44 -4.70
N ALA A 108 2.33 4.63 -5.67
CA ALA A 108 2.69 3.23 -5.43
C ALA A 108 3.93 3.11 -4.54
N ASP A 109 4.94 3.96 -4.75
CA ASP A 109 6.12 4.06 -3.87
C ASP A 109 5.73 4.43 -2.44
N TYR A 110 4.91 5.47 -2.25
CA TYR A 110 4.35 5.82 -0.94
C TYR A 110 3.61 4.65 -0.26
N THR A 111 2.84 3.89 -1.04
CA THR A 111 2.13 2.72 -0.54
C THR A 111 3.12 1.68 0.00
N GLY A 112 4.19 1.42 -0.76
CA GLY A 112 5.29 0.54 -0.34
C GLY A 112 6.02 1.04 0.91
N MET A 113 6.30 2.34 1.01
CA MET A 113 6.94 2.94 2.19
C MET A 113 6.11 2.74 3.47
N HIS A 114 4.79 3.00 3.39
CA HIS A 114 3.89 2.80 4.53
C HIS A 114 3.82 1.33 4.94
N LEU A 115 3.61 0.44 3.97
CA LEU A 115 3.54 -0.99 4.18
C LEU A 115 4.82 -1.53 4.82
N ALA A 116 5.99 -1.14 4.29
CA ALA A 116 7.28 -1.56 4.82
C ALA A 116 7.49 -1.07 6.26
N THR A 117 7.21 0.21 6.53
CA THR A 117 7.34 0.80 7.88
C THR A 117 6.45 0.08 8.89
N ASP A 118 5.18 -0.14 8.54
CA ASP A 118 4.22 -0.75 9.45
C ASP A 118 4.56 -2.22 9.74
N ILE A 119 4.94 -2.99 8.72
CA ILE A 119 5.35 -4.40 8.91
C ILE A 119 6.66 -4.49 9.68
N SER A 120 7.62 -3.60 9.42
CA SER A 120 8.87 -3.54 10.18
C SER A 120 8.63 -3.26 11.66
N ASP A 121 7.79 -2.28 11.99
CA ASP A 121 7.43 -1.99 13.39
C ASP A 121 6.75 -3.20 14.06
N ILE A 122 5.89 -3.94 13.34
CA ILE A 122 5.23 -5.15 13.86
C ILE A 122 6.26 -6.26 14.17
N LEU A 123 7.22 -6.47 13.28
CA LEU A 123 8.21 -7.56 13.39
C LEU A 123 9.36 -7.23 14.34
N PHE A 124 9.73 -5.96 14.48
CA PHE A 124 10.96 -5.56 15.17
C PHE A 124 10.73 -4.61 16.35
N GLY A 125 9.49 -4.12 16.54
CA GLY A 125 9.14 -3.17 17.58
C GLY A 125 9.13 -1.74 17.06
N THR A 126 8.11 -0.96 17.44
CA THR A 126 8.06 0.47 17.11
C THR A 126 9.22 1.20 17.82
N PRO A 127 10.08 1.96 17.11
CA PRO A 127 11.21 2.66 17.71
C PRO A 127 10.79 3.65 18.81
N GLY A 128 11.54 3.68 19.92
CA GLY A 128 11.37 4.62 21.03
C GLY A 128 12.60 5.51 21.24
N PRO A 129 12.47 6.63 21.99
CA PRO A 129 13.60 7.51 22.36
C PRO A 129 14.69 6.82 23.19
#